data_AF-A0A950RJZ9-F1
#
_entry.id   AF-A0A950RJZ9-F1
#
_cell.length_a   1.000
_cell.length_b   1.000
_cell.length_c   1.000
_cell.angle_alpha   90.00
_cell.angle_beta   90.00
_cell.angle_gamma   90.00
#
_symmetry.space_group_name_H-M   'P 1'
#
loop_
_entity.id
_entity.type
_entity.pdbx_description
1 polymer ?
#
loop_
_entity_poly.entity_id
_entity_poly.type
_entity_poly.pdbx_seq_one_letter_code
_entity_poly.pdbx_strand_id
1 'polypeptide(L)'
;MLERDANGDLLFPIRSSPGHYFYAGRLPEGRQALIARSVYGELIAAIFDGGGNLMQVIHQELASPPVLLDSDEIREVDEDSFQEYLQREFGFCPSLIRIKEFRIPQEKFAVYHLPQNYQEFLEDPNSLAFDDEERKAFPGLIAKWNEWGQFVLEWGNDFWLDSLGEVVAS
;
A
#
# COMPACT_ATOMS: atom_id res chain seq x y z
N MET A 1 12.01 3.10 -12.85
CA MET A 1 12.95 2.57 -11.84
C MET A 1 12.72 3.29 -10.53
N LEU A 2 12.65 2.54 -9.42
CA LEU A 2 12.40 3.08 -8.09
C LEU A 2 13.58 3.92 -7.58
N GLU A 3 13.26 4.96 -6.81
CA GLU A 3 14.25 5.82 -6.16
C GLU A 3 14.90 5.10 -4.97
N ARG A 4 16.09 5.55 -4.56
CA ARG A 4 16.78 5.08 -3.37
C ARG A 4 17.17 6.22 -2.45
N ASP A 5 17.17 5.98 -1.16
CA ASP A 5 17.70 6.93 -0.18
C ASP A 5 19.24 6.92 -0.15
N ALA A 6 19.84 7.73 0.72
CA ALA A 6 21.29 7.82 0.87
C ALA A 6 21.96 6.52 1.38
N ASN A 7 21.20 5.62 2.00
CA ASN A 7 21.67 4.31 2.46
C ASN A 7 21.49 3.22 1.40
N GLY A 8 20.87 3.55 0.28
CA GLY A 8 20.55 2.61 -0.80
C GLY A 8 19.23 1.87 -0.59
N ASP A 9 18.41 2.24 0.39
CA ASP A 9 17.09 1.64 0.60
C ASP A 9 16.14 2.09 -0.51
N LEU A 10 15.29 1.19 -1.01
CA LEU A 10 14.26 1.53 -1.98
C LEU A 10 13.18 2.43 -1.36
N LEU A 11 12.77 3.44 -2.12
CA LEU A 11 11.64 4.30 -1.81
C LEU A 11 10.49 3.99 -2.76
N PHE A 12 9.39 3.53 -2.19
CA PHE A 12 8.18 3.13 -2.89
C PHE A 12 7.23 4.33 -3.00
N PRO A 13 6.99 4.85 -4.22
CA PRO A 13 6.07 5.95 -4.46
C PRO A 13 4.63 5.43 -4.34
N ILE A 14 3.76 6.07 -3.56
CA ILE A 14 2.35 5.62 -3.44
C ILE A 14 1.41 6.82 -3.57
N ARG A 15 0.36 6.66 -4.37
CA ARG A 15 -0.77 7.59 -4.48
C ARG A 15 -2.02 6.95 -3.88
N SER A 16 -2.96 7.75 -3.42
CA SER A 16 -4.27 7.25 -3.01
C SER A 16 -4.93 6.48 -4.15
N SER A 17 -5.58 5.37 -3.81
CA SER A 17 -6.48 4.67 -4.69
C SER A 17 -7.77 4.38 -3.91
N PRO A 18 -8.71 5.35 -3.86
CA PRO A 18 -9.96 5.19 -3.12
C PRO A 18 -10.76 3.95 -3.54
N GLY A 19 -10.76 3.60 -4.83
CA GLY A 19 -11.38 2.37 -5.35
C GLY A 19 -10.75 1.06 -4.82
N HIS A 20 -9.60 1.13 -4.16
CA HIS A 20 -8.93 0.01 -3.49
C HIS A 20 -8.80 0.25 -1.96
N TYR A 21 -9.55 1.22 -1.43
CA TYR A 21 -9.67 1.52 0.01
C TYR A 21 -8.37 1.91 0.73
N PHE A 22 -7.42 2.52 0.00
CA PHE A 22 -6.22 3.09 0.61
C PHE A 22 -5.94 4.52 0.12
N TYR A 23 -5.40 5.34 1.02
CA TYR A 23 -5.18 6.77 0.85
C TYR A 23 -3.75 7.09 1.26
N ALA A 24 -3.01 7.70 0.33
CA ALA A 24 -1.64 8.15 0.54
C ALA A 24 -1.61 9.67 0.57
N GLY A 25 -0.91 10.22 1.55
CA GLY A 25 -0.82 11.66 1.66
C GLY A 25 0.03 12.14 2.81
N ARG A 26 -0.18 13.39 3.19
CA ARG A 26 0.57 14.04 4.26
C ARG A 26 -0.35 14.47 5.37
N LEU A 27 0.15 14.33 6.58
CA LEU A 27 -0.41 14.91 7.79
C LEU A 27 0.23 16.27 8.07
N PRO A 28 -0.33 17.05 9.01
CA PRO A 28 0.34 18.22 9.54
C PRO A 28 1.80 17.93 9.95
N GLU A 29 2.63 18.96 9.86
CA GLU A 29 4.09 18.89 10.13
C GLU A 29 4.88 18.11 9.07
N GLY A 30 4.26 17.75 7.94
CA GLY A 30 4.94 17.18 6.77
C GLY A 30 5.17 15.67 6.83
N ARG A 31 4.66 15.01 7.88
CA ARG A 31 4.66 13.54 8.01
C ARG A 31 3.88 12.89 6.88
N GLN A 32 4.34 11.73 6.43
CA GLN A 32 3.66 10.96 5.40
C GLN A 32 2.71 9.96 6.06
N ALA A 33 1.60 9.65 5.42
CA ALA A 33 0.63 8.70 5.91
C ALA A 33 0.14 7.80 4.77
N LEU A 34 0.08 6.51 5.04
CA LEU A 34 -0.66 5.54 4.26
C LEU A 34 -1.78 5.01 5.14
N ILE A 35 -3.00 5.32 4.74
CA ILE A 35 -4.22 5.02 5.48
C ILE A 35 -4.98 3.96 4.70
N ALA A 36 -5.31 2.86 5.36
CA ALA A 36 -6.09 1.77 4.81
C ALA A 36 -7.38 1.64 5.62
N ARG A 37 -8.47 1.31 4.94
CA ARG A 37 -9.78 1.15 5.56
C ARG A 37 -10.34 -0.23 5.28
N SER A 38 -10.78 -0.92 6.33
CA SER A 38 -11.42 -2.24 6.20
C SER A 38 -12.92 -2.09 5.94
N VAL A 39 -13.50 -3.08 5.26
CA VAL A 39 -14.94 -3.19 5.04
C VAL A 39 -15.74 -3.31 6.35
N TYR A 40 -15.08 -3.66 7.45
CA TYR A 40 -15.67 -3.78 8.79
C TYR A 40 -15.69 -2.46 9.58
N GLY A 41 -15.17 -1.37 8.99
CA GLY A 41 -15.15 -0.06 9.61
C GLY A 41 -13.92 0.20 10.48
N GLU A 42 -12.83 -0.53 10.26
CA GLU A 42 -11.56 -0.25 10.92
C GLU A 42 -10.69 0.62 10.01
N LEU A 43 -10.01 1.60 10.61
CA LEU A 43 -9.03 2.45 9.97
C LEU A 43 -7.66 2.11 10.54
N ILE A 44 -6.71 1.86 9.64
CA ILE A 44 -5.31 1.64 9.97
C ILE A 44 -4.51 2.73 9.27
N ALA A 45 -3.76 3.51 10.04
CA ALA A 45 -2.88 4.55 9.49
C ALA A 45 -1.43 4.26 9.88
N ALA A 46 -0.60 3.97 8.87
CA ALA A 46 0.84 3.91 9.00
C ALA A 46 1.42 5.31 8.76
N ILE A 47 2.12 5.86 9.75
CA ILE A 47 2.70 7.20 9.72
C ILE A 47 4.20 7.09 9.57
N PHE A 48 4.76 7.85 8.62
CA PHE A 48 6.17 7.80 8.25
C PHE A 48 6.81 9.19 8.37
N ASP A 49 8.12 9.18 8.60
CA ASP A 49 8.93 10.40 8.53
C ASP A 49 9.13 10.87 7.08
N GLY A 50 9.87 11.98 6.89
CA GLY A 50 10.19 12.50 5.57
C GLY A 50 11.13 11.60 4.74
N GLY A 51 11.83 10.66 5.37
CA GLY A 51 12.70 9.66 4.73
C GLY A 51 11.98 8.34 4.43
N GLY A 52 10.70 8.23 4.76
CA GLY A 52 9.89 7.05 4.50
C GLY A 52 10.01 5.95 5.57
N ASN A 53 10.62 6.22 6.72
CA ASN A 53 10.69 5.25 7.81
C ASN A 53 9.37 5.23 8.59
N LEU A 54 8.86 4.04 8.88
CA LEU A 54 7.65 3.87 9.69
C LEU A 54 7.91 4.38 11.12
N MET A 55 7.12 5.34 11.57
CA MET A 55 7.20 5.92 12.91
C MET A 55 6.13 5.39 13.84
N GLN A 56 4.91 5.23 13.33
CA GLN A 56 3.75 4.90 14.14
C GLN A 56 2.69 4.17 13.31
N VAL A 57 1.95 3.28 13.97
CA VAL A 57 0.71 2.69 13.44
C VAL A 57 -0.43 3.12 14.36
N ILE A 58 -1.50 3.65 13.77
CA ILE A 58 -2.72 4.07 14.47
C ILE A 58 -3.83 3.12 14.03
N HIS A 59 -4.52 2.55 15.01
CA HIS A 59 -5.76 1.80 14.78
C HIS A 59 -6.92 2.63 15.32
N GLN A 60 -7.96 2.77 14.51
CA GLN A 60 -9.17 3.46 14.93
C GLN A 60 -10.39 2.70 14.41
N GLU A 61 -11.25 2.30 15.33
CA GLU A 61 -12.60 1.88 14.99
C GLU A 61 -13.37 3.11 14.52
N LEU A 62 -13.84 3.08 13.28
CA LEU A 62 -14.81 4.03 12.80
C LEU A 62 -16.17 3.55 13.32
N ALA A 63 -16.97 4.47 13.88
CA ALA A 63 -18.35 4.15 14.22
C ALA A 63 -19.04 3.56 12.99
N SER A 64 -19.52 2.33 13.10
CA SER A 64 -20.14 1.60 11.99
C SER A 64 -21.64 1.87 11.95
N PRO A 65 -22.22 2.30 10.81
CA PRO A 65 -21.58 3.02 9.72
C PRO A 65 -21.29 4.47 10.14
N PRO A 66 -20.45 5.23 9.40
CA PRO A 66 -20.66 6.66 9.31
C PRO A 66 -22.05 6.85 8.69
N VAL A 67 -23.09 6.87 9.51
CA VAL A 67 -24.46 7.12 9.08
C VAL A 67 -24.50 8.55 8.55
N LEU A 68 -24.30 8.70 7.25
CA LEU A 68 -24.96 9.78 6.54
C LEU A 68 -26.43 9.36 6.49
N LEU A 69 -27.21 9.93 7.41
CA LEU A 69 -28.66 9.74 7.50
C LEU A 69 -29.27 10.16 6.15
N ASP A 70 -29.54 9.18 5.27
CA ASP A 70 -30.65 9.14 4.30
C ASP A 70 -30.45 8.04 3.23
N SER A 71 -30.67 6.77 3.60
CA SER A 71 -31.30 5.73 2.73
C SER A 71 -31.12 4.31 3.30
N ASP A 72 -32.18 3.50 3.21
CA ASP A 72 -32.26 2.07 3.58
C ASP A 72 -31.45 1.10 2.67
N GLU A 73 -30.33 1.55 2.11
CA GLU A 73 -29.43 0.69 1.33
C GLU A 73 -28.07 0.67 2.01
N ILE A 74 -27.43 -0.50 2.06
CA ILE A 74 -26.03 -0.66 2.47
C ILE A 74 -25.20 0.14 1.46
N ARG A 75 -25.01 1.43 1.71
CA ARG A 75 -24.22 2.29 0.84
C ARG A 75 -22.75 2.00 1.12
N GLU A 76 -22.03 1.63 0.05
CA GLU A 76 -20.60 1.91 -0.05
C GLU A 76 -20.40 3.34 0.45
N VAL A 77 -19.60 3.51 1.49
CA VAL A 77 -19.32 4.84 2.04
C VAL A 77 -18.74 5.65 0.90
N ASP A 78 -19.40 6.77 0.61
CA ASP A 78 -18.96 7.71 -0.39
C ASP A 78 -17.48 8.07 -0.17
N GLU A 79 -16.65 7.73 -1.14
CA GLU A 79 -15.20 7.88 -1.08
C GLU A 79 -14.80 9.35 -0.91
N ASP A 80 -15.57 10.26 -1.51
CA ASP A 80 -15.41 11.71 -1.34
C ASP A 80 -15.67 12.11 0.12
N SER A 81 -16.74 11.59 0.73
CA SER A 81 -17.06 11.79 2.15
C SER A 81 -15.97 11.25 3.09
N PHE A 82 -15.30 10.14 2.74
CA PHE A 82 -14.22 9.61 3.58
C PHE A 82 -12.93 10.44 3.46
N GLN A 83 -12.59 10.90 2.26
CA GLN A 83 -11.45 11.80 2.11
C GLN A 83 -11.67 13.12 2.87
N GLU A 84 -12.88 13.68 2.81
CA GLU A 84 -13.26 14.86 3.60
C GLU A 84 -13.14 14.60 5.10
N TYR A 85 -13.58 13.43 5.57
CA TYR A 85 -13.39 12.99 6.96
C TYR A 85 -11.90 12.98 7.34
N LEU A 86 -11.04 12.38 6.50
CA LEU A 86 -9.60 12.33 6.75
C LEU A 86 -8.98 13.73 6.84
N GLN A 87 -9.40 14.63 5.94
CA GLN A 87 -8.94 16.01 5.94
C GLN A 87 -9.40 16.76 7.20
N ARG A 88 -10.68 16.62 7.59
CA ARG A 88 -11.26 17.33 8.73
C ARG A 88 -10.70 16.84 10.07
N GLU A 89 -10.62 15.53 10.28
CA GLU A 89 -10.22 14.96 11.57
C GLU A 89 -8.71 14.92 11.76
N PHE A 90 -7.94 14.67 10.68
CA PHE A 90 -6.49 14.48 10.78
C PHE A 90 -5.66 15.56 10.09
N GLY A 91 -6.30 16.50 9.39
CA GLY A 91 -5.58 17.45 8.52
C GLY A 91 -4.91 16.75 7.33
N PHE A 92 -5.41 15.57 6.94
CA PHE A 92 -4.84 14.78 5.85
C PHE A 92 -4.99 15.49 4.51
N CYS A 93 -3.91 15.52 3.74
CA CYS A 93 -3.88 16.06 2.40
C CYS A 93 -3.37 14.99 1.42
N PRO A 94 -4.22 14.49 0.50
CA PRO A 94 -3.81 13.52 -0.51
C PRO A 94 -2.59 14.02 -1.29
N SER A 95 -1.55 13.19 -1.34
CA SER A 95 -0.34 13.51 -2.08
C SER A 95 0.50 12.26 -2.30
N LEU A 96 1.39 12.33 -3.28
CA LEU A 96 2.39 11.27 -3.48
C LEU A 96 3.31 11.19 -2.26
N ILE A 97 3.34 10.02 -1.62
CA ILE A 97 4.31 9.68 -0.58
C ILE A 97 5.42 8.82 -1.15
N ARG A 98 6.55 8.77 -0.46
CA ARG A 98 7.66 7.86 -0.71
C ARG A 98 8.05 7.23 0.62
N ILE A 99 7.84 5.93 0.72
CA ILE A 99 8.08 5.17 1.95
C ILE A 99 9.05 4.03 1.71
N LYS A 100 9.72 3.56 2.76
CA LYS A 100 10.53 2.35 2.71
C LYS A 100 9.63 1.11 2.82
N GLU A 101 10.22 -0.04 2.56
CA GLU A 101 9.56 -1.32 2.85
C GLU A 101 9.20 -1.37 4.34
N PHE A 102 7.97 -1.79 4.61
CA PHE A 102 7.46 -1.99 5.95
C PHE A 102 6.49 -3.16 5.95
N ARG A 103 6.31 -3.81 7.10
CA ARG A 103 5.36 -4.89 7.28
C ARG A 103 4.68 -4.76 8.64
N ILE A 104 3.36 -4.84 8.66
CA ILE A 104 2.53 -4.94 9.86
C ILE A 104 1.76 -6.27 9.76
N PRO A 105 2.37 -7.40 10.15
CA PRO A 105 1.85 -8.73 9.85
C PRO A 105 0.46 -9.01 10.41
N GLN A 106 0.13 -8.42 11.57
CA GLN A 106 -1.18 -8.58 12.22
C GLN A 106 -2.32 -8.03 11.37
N GLU A 107 -2.02 -6.99 10.58
CA GLU A 107 -3.00 -6.24 9.80
C GLU A 107 -2.96 -6.58 8.31
N LYS A 108 -2.03 -7.47 7.89
CA LYS A 108 -1.72 -7.73 6.48
C LYS A 108 -1.55 -6.42 5.70
N PHE A 109 -0.80 -5.51 6.29
CA PHE A 109 -0.55 -4.19 5.76
C PHE A 109 0.94 -3.99 5.57
N ALA A 110 1.38 -4.04 4.33
CA ALA A 110 2.80 -4.07 4.00
C ALA A 110 3.09 -3.45 2.64
N VAL A 111 4.32 -2.99 2.47
CA VAL A 111 4.87 -2.62 1.16
C VAL A 111 6.20 -3.30 0.98
N TYR A 112 6.37 -4.02 -0.13
CA TYR A 112 7.59 -4.77 -0.42
C TYR A 112 7.90 -4.79 -1.92
N HIS A 113 9.17 -4.98 -2.24
CA HIS A 113 9.66 -4.83 -3.61
C HIS A 113 9.18 -5.93 -4.56
N LEU A 114 9.22 -7.19 -4.12
CA LEU A 114 8.95 -8.34 -4.98
C LEU A 114 7.75 -9.14 -4.44
N PRO A 115 6.84 -9.62 -5.30
CA PRO A 115 5.85 -10.62 -4.93
C PRO A 115 6.49 -11.81 -4.22
N GLN A 116 5.75 -12.44 -3.30
CA GLN A 116 6.27 -13.53 -2.47
C GLN A 116 6.86 -14.67 -3.30
N ASN A 117 6.18 -15.12 -4.35
CA ASN A 117 6.65 -16.18 -5.24
C ASN A 117 7.99 -15.84 -5.95
N TYR A 118 8.24 -14.55 -6.25
CA TYR A 118 9.52 -14.12 -6.81
C TYR A 118 10.62 -14.13 -5.75
N GLN A 119 10.30 -13.75 -4.50
CA GLN A 119 11.26 -13.86 -3.39
C GLN A 119 11.65 -15.33 -3.16
N GLU A 120 10.66 -16.22 -3.05
CA GLU A 120 10.87 -17.66 -2.84
C GLU A 120 11.69 -18.28 -3.98
N PHE A 121 11.43 -17.89 -5.24
CA PHE A 121 12.21 -18.36 -6.38
C PHE A 121 13.67 -17.89 -6.34
N LEU A 122 13.94 -16.66 -5.90
CA LEU A 122 15.30 -16.15 -5.77
C LEU A 122 16.06 -16.84 -4.63
N GLU A 123 15.35 -17.27 -3.57
CA GLU A 123 15.94 -18.01 -2.45
C GLU A 123 16.26 -19.47 -2.83
N ASP A 124 15.33 -20.18 -3.46
CA ASP A 124 15.53 -21.55 -3.95
C ASP A 124 14.84 -21.79 -5.31
N PRO A 125 15.52 -21.50 -6.44
CA PRO A 125 14.95 -21.69 -7.77
C PRO A 125 14.75 -23.15 -8.14
N ASN A 126 15.37 -24.09 -7.40
CA ASN A 126 15.23 -25.53 -7.64
C ASN A 126 14.18 -26.18 -6.74
N SER A 127 13.48 -25.39 -5.92
CA SER A 127 12.38 -25.87 -5.09
C SER A 127 11.34 -26.63 -5.93
N LEU A 128 10.74 -27.66 -5.32
CA LEU A 128 9.64 -28.41 -5.92
C LEU A 128 8.35 -27.59 -6.03
N ALA A 129 8.31 -26.39 -5.43
CA ALA A 129 7.20 -25.46 -5.57
C ALA A 129 7.10 -24.86 -6.98
N PHE A 130 8.18 -24.90 -7.77
CA PHE A 130 8.23 -24.35 -9.13
C PHE A 130 8.24 -25.45 -10.18
N ASP A 131 7.52 -25.27 -11.28
CA ASP A 131 7.63 -26.14 -12.44
C ASP A 131 8.71 -25.68 -13.44
N ASP A 132 8.92 -26.44 -14.51
CA ASP A 132 9.93 -26.13 -15.52
C ASP A 132 9.60 -24.87 -16.35
N GLU A 133 8.31 -24.52 -16.48
CA GLU A 133 7.88 -23.31 -17.17
C GLU A 133 8.17 -22.08 -16.32
N GLU A 134 7.84 -22.13 -15.03
CA GLU A 134 8.13 -21.09 -14.04
C GLU A 134 9.63 -20.85 -13.91
N ARG A 135 10.43 -21.91 -13.76
CA ARG A 135 11.91 -21.80 -13.69
C ARG A 135 12.51 -21.11 -14.90
N LYS A 136 11.91 -21.32 -16.08
CA LYS A 136 12.35 -20.67 -17.32
C LYS A 136 11.86 -19.23 -17.43
N ALA A 137 10.65 -18.93 -16.95
CA ALA A 137 10.00 -17.63 -17.10
C ALA A 137 10.44 -16.62 -16.05
N PHE A 138 10.55 -17.03 -14.78
CA PHE A 138 10.71 -16.15 -13.63
C PHE A 138 11.93 -15.21 -13.72
N PRO A 139 13.12 -15.65 -14.16
CA PRO A 139 14.25 -14.73 -14.32
C PRO A 139 13.93 -13.53 -15.23
N GLY A 140 13.20 -13.76 -16.32
CA GLY A 140 12.78 -12.71 -17.24
C GLY A 140 11.65 -11.84 -16.69
N LEU A 141 10.71 -12.44 -15.94
CA LEU A 141 9.62 -11.71 -15.27
C LEU A 141 10.15 -10.80 -14.16
N ILE A 142 11.07 -11.29 -13.32
CA ILE A 142 11.71 -10.51 -12.26
C ILE A 142 12.53 -9.36 -12.85
N ALA A 143 13.26 -9.59 -13.95
CA ALA A 143 13.99 -8.53 -14.63
C ALA A 143 13.05 -7.42 -15.12
N LYS A 144 11.93 -7.77 -15.76
CA LYS A 144 10.91 -6.81 -16.21
C LYS A 144 10.24 -6.07 -15.06
N TRP A 145 9.91 -6.78 -13.98
CA TRP A 145 9.35 -6.19 -12.76
C TRP A 145 10.25 -5.06 -12.22
N ASN A 146 11.54 -5.34 -12.11
CA ASN A 146 12.55 -4.36 -11.68
C ASN A 146 12.70 -3.19 -12.67
N GLU A 147 12.67 -3.48 -13.98
CA GLU A 147 12.76 -2.47 -15.04
C GLU A 147 11.57 -1.49 -14.98
N TRP A 148 10.36 -2.04 -14.85
CA TRP A 148 9.13 -1.27 -14.69
C TRP A 148 9.06 -0.56 -13.33
N GLY A 149 9.90 -0.95 -12.38
CA GLY A 149 9.91 -0.40 -11.03
C GLY A 149 8.61 -0.70 -10.29
N GLN A 150 8.08 -1.90 -10.50
CA GLN A 150 6.89 -2.36 -9.82
C GLN A 150 7.22 -2.78 -8.38
N PHE A 151 6.21 -2.75 -7.53
CA PHE A 151 6.27 -3.21 -6.16
C PHE A 151 4.87 -3.60 -5.68
N VAL A 152 4.79 -4.19 -4.49
CA VAL A 152 3.52 -4.68 -3.93
C VAL A 152 3.13 -3.84 -2.71
N LEU A 153 1.84 -3.49 -2.65
CA LEU A 153 1.15 -3.04 -1.46
C LEU A 153 0.17 -4.15 -1.04
N GLU A 154 0.41 -4.77 0.10
CA GLU A 154 -0.51 -5.72 0.72
C GLU A 154 -1.52 -4.94 1.57
N TRP A 155 -2.80 -5.06 1.23
CA TRP A 155 -3.92 -4.57 2.04
C TRP A 155 -5.19 -5.37 1.74
N GLY A 156 -5.44 -6.45 2.48
CA GLY A 156 -6.55 -7.39 2.20
C GLY A 156 -6.43 -8.17 0.88
N ASN A 157 -5.60 -7.67 -0.05
CA ASN A 157 -5.16 -8.25 -1.30
C ASN A 157 -3.75 -7.71 -1.65
N ASP A 158 -3.09 -8.28 -2.66
CA ASP A 158 -1.79 -7.86 -3.16
C ASP A 158 -1.97 -6.89 -4.34
N PHE A 159 -1.87 -5.59 -4.09
CA PHE A 159 -1.91 -4.59 -5.14
C PHE A 159 -0.52 -4.40 -5.74
N TRP A 160 -0.41 -4.51 -7.07
CA TRP A 160 0.83 -4.22 -7.79
C TRP A 160 0.80 -2.77 -8.21
N LEU A 161 1.78 -2.00 -7.75
CA LEU A 161 1.94 -0.59 -8.06
C LEU A 161 3.13 -0.39 -8.99
N ASP A 162 3.04 0.61 -9.87
CA ASP A 162 4.13 1.01 -10.73
C ASP A 162 5.04 2.08 -10.09
N SER A 163 6.09 2.49 -10.81
CA SER A 163 7.02 3.53 -10.33
C SER A 163 6.43 4.93 -10.18
N LEU A 164 5.16 5.15 -10.53
CA LEU A 164 4.42 6.40 -10.28
C LEU A 164 3.49 6.29 -9.06
N GLY A 165 3.39 5.09 -8.49
CA GLY A 165 2.54 4.77 -7.35
C GLY A 165 1.08 4.51 -7.71
N GLU A 166 0.82 4.14 -8.96
CA GLU A 166 -0.52 3.79 -9.45
C GLU A 166 -0.71 2.27 -9.45
N VAL A 167 -1.92 1.82 -9.09
CA VAL A 167 -2.28 0.40 -9.15
C VAL A 167 -2.40 -0.04 -10.61
N VAL A 168 -1.68 -1.10 -10.97
CA VAL A 168 -1.68 -1.68 -12.32
C VAL A 168 -2.23 -3.11 -12.35
N ALA A 169 -2.27 -3.80 -11.21
CA ALA A 169 -2.92 -5.09 -11.03
C ALA A 169 -3.28 -5.33 -9.55
N SER A 170 -4.16 -6.31 -9.30
CA SER A 170 -4.60 -6.76 -7.97
C SER A 170 -5.05 -8.22 -8.03
#